data_AF-A0A271M2P0-F1
#
_entry.id   AF-A0A271M2P0-F1
#
_cell.length_a   1.000
_cell.length_b   1.000
_cell.length_c   1.000
_cell.angle_alpha   90.00
_cell.angle_beta   90.00
_cell.angle_gamma   90.00
#
_symmetry.space_group_name_H-M   'P 1'
#
loop_
_entity.id
_entity.type
_entity.pdbx_description
1 polymer ?
#
loop_
_entity_poly.entity_id
_entity_poly.type
_entity_poly.pdbx_seq_one_letter_code
_entity_poly.pdbx_strand_id
1 'polypeptide(L)' 'MEYTDYDRALYYVHRSDWNNLLILMVRTNDHLLSKKIEHFLHARRFPNSYSAVEQTFYTLFHYIEHANSLNM' A
#
# COMPACT_ATOMS: atom_id res chain seq x y z
N MET A 1 13.42 15.05 8.82
CA MET A 1 13.46 13.67 8.30
C MET A 1 12.50 13.61 7.13
N GLU A 2 12.99 13.27 5.94
CA GLU A 2 12.10 12.93 4.83
C GLU A 2 11.53 11.54 5.10
N TYR A 3 10.20 11.45 5.17
CA TYR A 3 9.53 10.15 5.26
C TYR A 3 9.59 9.47 3.91
N THR A 4 10.03 8.21 3.90
CA THR A 4 10.02 7.39 2.69
C THR A 4 8.59 7.18 2.20
N ASP A 5 8.43 6.76 0.95
CA ASP A 5 7.11 6.37 0.44
C ASP A 5 6.52 5.20 1.25
N TYR A 6 7.37 4.34 1.82
CA TYR A 6 6.97 3.22 2.67
C TYR A 6 6.43 3.66 4.04
N ASP A 7 7.08 4.63 4.69
CA ASP A 7 6.60 5.25 5.94
C ASP A 7 5.21 5.87 5.73
N ARG A 8 5.04 6.58 4.62
CA ARG A 8 3.77 7.19 4.22
C ARG A 8 2.71 6.12 3.94
N ALA A 9 3.06 5.07 3.20
CA ALA A 9 2.15 3.97 2.89
C ALA A 9 1.67 3.27 4.17
N LEU A 10 2.58 2.96 5.10
CA LEU A 10 2.25 2.35 6.39
C LEU A 10 1.30 3.23 7.21
N TYR A 11 1.59 4.53 7.29
CA TYR A 11 0.76 5.50 7.99
C TYR A 11 -0.66 5.60 7.40
N TYR A 12 -0.80 5.66 6.08
CA TYR A 12 -2.10 5.71 5.41
C TYR A 12 -2.88 4.40 5.58
N VAL A 13 -2.20 3.25 5.52
CA VAL A 13 -2.79 1.94 5.76
C VAL A 13 -3.35 1.83 7.18
N HIS A 14 -2.59 2.22 8.21
CA HIS A 14 -3.06 2.20 9.59
C HIS A 14 -4.28 3.10 9.84
N ARG A 15 -4.34 4.26 9.18
CA ARG A 15 -5.47 5.20 9.31
C ARG A 15 -6.64 4.88 8.40
N SER A 16 -6.55 3.83 7.59
CA SER A 16 -7.51 3.55 6.53
C SER A 16 -7.73 4.74 5.58
N ASP A 17 -6.68 5.53 5.35
CA ASP A 17 -6.71 6.73 4.50
C ASP A 17 -6.40 6.38 3.04
N TRP A 18 -7.39 5.79 2.38
CA TRP A 18 -7.25 5.27 1.02
C TRP A 18 -7.08 6.36 -0.04
N ASN A 19 -7.53 7.58 0.25
CA ASN A 19 -7.36 8.72 -0.65
C ASN A 19 -5.89 9.12 -0.73
N ASN A 20 -5.23 9.26 0.42
CA ASN A 20 -3.80 9.55 0.43
C ASN A 20 -2.96 8.36 -0.07
N LEU A 21 -3.41 7.13 0.16
CA LEU A 21 -2.79 5.94 -0.43
C LEU A 21 -2.88 5.95 -1.98
N LEU A 22 -4.01 6.35 -2.55
CA LEU A 22 -4.17 6.52 -4.00
C LEU A 22 -3.26 7.63 -4.54
N ILE A 23 -3.14 8.76 -3.84
CA ILE A 23 -2.23 9.84 -4.24
C ILE A 23 -0.77 9.36 -4.21
N LEU A 24 -0.39 8.60 -3.19
CA LEU A 24 0.95 8.01 -3.06
C LEU A 24 1.24 7.04 -4.21
N MET A 25 0.27 6.19 -4.58
CA MET A 25 0.38 5.26 -5.72
C MET A 25 0.78 5.96 -7.02
N VAL A 26 0.26 7.16 -7.28
CA VAL A 26 0.54 7.95 -8.50
C VAL A 26 1.89 8.66 -8.42
N ARG A 27 2.35 9.01 -7.20
CA ARG A 27 3.54 9.83 -6.98
C ARG A 27 4.81 9.04 -6.74
N THR A 28 4.70 7.81 -6.23
CA THR A 28 5.87 6.99 -5.94
C THR A 28 6.59 6.58 -7.24
N ASN A 29 7.92 6.60 -7.22
CA ASN A 29 8.73 6.09 -8.32
C ASN A 29 8.89 4.55 -8.25
N ASP A 30 8.45 3.93 -7.15
CA ASP A 30 8.48 2.47 -7.01
C ASP A 30 7.26 1.86 -7.70
N HIS A 31 7.49 1.28 -8.88
CA HIS A 31 6.45 0.62 -9.67
C HIS A 31 5.82 -0.57 -8.95
N LEU A 32 6.57 -1.28 -8.10
CA LEU A 32 6.07 -2.44 -7.37
C LEU A 32 5.16 -2.00 -6.22
N LEU A 33 5.55 -0.95 -5.48
CA LEU A 33 4.69 -0.31 -4.47
C LEU A 33 3.39 0.19 -5.10
N SER A 34 3.51 0.93 -6.21
CA SER A 34 2.37 1.46 -6.96
C SER A 34 1.40 0.33 -7.36
N LYS A 35 1.90 -0.77 -7.95
CA LYS A 35 1.07 -1.91 -8.32
C LYS A 35 0.40 -2.61 -7.14
N LYS A 36 1.08 -2.75 -6.00
CA LYS A 36 0.49 -3.36 -4.81
C LYS A 36 -0.61 -2.49 -4.21
N ILE A 37 -0.43 -1.17 -4.19
CA ILE A 37 -1.47 -0.23 -3.78
C ILE A 37 -2.67 -0.30 -4.75
N GLU A 38 -2.43 -0.32 -6.06
CA GLU A 38 -3.47 -0.45 -7.09
C GLU A 38 -4.33 -1.70 -6.86
N HIS A 39 -3.71 -2.87 -6.69
CA HIS A 39 -4.42 -4.13 -6.47
C HIS A 39 -5.27 -4.10 -5.19
N PHE A 40 -4.73 -3.55 -4.10
CA PHE A 40 -5.47 -3.41 -2.84
C PHE A 40 -6.68 -2.47 -3.00
N LEU A 41 -6.49 -1.30 -3.60
CA LEU A 41 -7.59 -0.35 -3.83
C LEU A 41 -8.65 -0.92 -4.79
N HIS A 42 -8.21 -1.66 -5.82
CA HIS A 42 -9.11 -2.32 -6.76
C HIS A 42 -9.92 -3.43 -6.08
N ALA A 43 -9.29 -4.32 -5.31
CA ALA A 43 -9.98 -5.36 -4.56
C ALA A 43 -11.00 -4.77 -3.57
N ARG A 44 -10.66 -3.65 -2.93
CA ARG A 44 -11.56 -2.94 -2.01
C ARG A 44 -12.76 -2.31 -2.72
N ARG A 45 -12.59 -1.80 -3.94
CA ARG A 45 -13.66 -1.19 -4.74
C ARG A 45 -14.55 -2.23 -5.43
N PHE A 46 -13.96 -3.33 -5.86
CA PHE A 46 -14.61 -4.44 -6.57
C PHE A 46 -14.27 -5.76 -5.88
N PRO A 47 -14.87 -6.04 -4.70
CA PRO A 47 -14.60 -7.26 -3.97
C PRO A 47 -15.21 -8.46 -4.70
N ASN A 48 -14.40 -9.16 -5.49
CA ASN A 48 -14.79 -10.43 -6.12
C ASN A 48 -15.01 -11.54 -5.07
N SER A 49 -14.32 -11.43 -3.93
CA SER A 49 -14.52 -12.25 -2.73
C SER A 49 -13.98 -11.47 -1.51
N TYR A 50 -14.54 -11.71 -0.32
CA TYR A 50 -14.03 -11.10 0.92
C TYR A 50 -12.53 -11.40 1.14
N SER A 51 -12.10 -12.61 0.77
CA SER A 51 -10.71 -13.05 0.83
C SER A 51 -9.75 -12.25 -0.06
N ALA A 52 -10.23 -11.65 -1.16
CA ALA A 52 -9.37 -10.91 -2.08
C ALA A 52 -8.85 -9.60 -1.47
N VAL A 53 -9.67 -8.93 -0.66
CA VAL A 53 -9.27 -7.69 0.04
C VAL A 53 -8.20 -7.98 1.08
N GLU A 54 -8.41 -9.01 1.91
CA GLU A 54 -7.43 -9.41 2.93
C GLU A 54 -6.11 -9.86 2.31
N GLN A 55 -6.15 -10.69 1.26
CA GLN A 55 -4.93 -11.16 0.58
C GLN A 55 -4.12 -10.01 -0.03
N THR A 56 -4.78 -9.08 -0.71
CA THR A 56 -4.11 -7.91 -1.30
C THR A 56 -3.59 -6.96 -0.23
N PHE A 57 -4.32 -6.80 0.88
CA PHE A 57 -3.88 -6.06 2.05
C PHE A 57 -2.61 -6.66 2.67
N TYR A 58 -2.59 -7.96 2.98
CA TYR A 58 -1.42 -8.64 3.54
C TYR A 58 -0.21 -8.57 2.59
N THR A 59 -0.45 -8.70 1.28
CA THR A 59 0.60 -8.60 0.27
C THR A 59 1.21 -7.19 0.21
N LEU A 60 0.39 -6.15 0.35
CA LEU A 60 0.85 -4.76 0.41
C LEU A 60 1.59 -4.51 1.73
N PHE A 61 1.01 -4.91 2.85
CA PHE A 61 1.57 -4.70 4.19
C PHE A 61 2.94 -5.37 4.35
N HIS A 62 3.08 -6.66 4.00
CA HIS A 62 4.36 -7.36 4.07
C HIS A 62 5.43 -6.72 3.19
N TYR A 63 5.05 -6.20 2.02
CA TYR A 63 6.00 -5.54 1.15
C TYR A 63 6.49 -4.21 1.75
N ILE A 64 5.59 -3.41 2.31
CA ILE A 64 5.94 -2.15 2.99
C ILE A 64 6.87 -2.43 4.17
N GLU A 65 6.54 -3.41 5.02
CA GLU A 65 7.35 -3.81 6.18
C GLU A 65 8.74 -4.30 5.75
N HIS A 66 8.81 -5.15 4.72
CA HIS A 66 10.09 -5.64 4.20
C HIS A 66 10.95 -4.51 3.65
N ALA A 67 10.37 -3.61 2.84
CA ALA A 67 11.10 -2.48 2.29
C ALA A 67 11.57 -1.50 3.38
N ASN A 68 10.75 -1.25 4.41
CA ASN A 68 11.15 -0.47 5.57
C ASN A 68 12.30 -1.10 6.35
N SER A 69 12.27 -2.43 6.54
CA SER A 69 13.35 -3.14 7.24
C SER A 69 14.71 -3.07 6.54
N LEU A 70 14.73 -2.87 5.22
CA LEU A 70 15.94 -2.70 4.42
C LEU A 70 16.44 -1.24 4.36
N ASN A 71 15.61 -0.28 4.75
CA ASN A 71 15.93 1.15 4.77
C ASN A 71 16.40 1.65 6.15
N MET A 72 16.42 0.79 7.18
CA MET A 72 17.05 1.03 8.48
C MET A 72 18.53 0.65 8.46
#